data_AF-A0A940FV69-F1
#
_entry.id   AF-A0A940FV69-F1
#
_cell.length_a   1.000
_cell.length_b   1.000
_cell.length_c   1.000
_cell.angle_alpha   90.00
_cell.angle_beta   90.00
_cell.angle_gamma   90.00
#
_symmetry.space_group_name_H-M   'P 1'
#
loop_
_entity.id
_entity.type
_entity.pdbx_description
1 polymer ?
#
loop_
_entity_poly.entity_id
_entity_poly.type
_entity_poly.pdbx_seq_one_letter_code
_entity_poly.pdbx_strand_id
1 'polypeptide(L)' 'MDDTEHLYVVRSRQGFLSGAGSAHDWDDFTHCSLKDPVLNRLRQQALYVELPLDDKGRRFLESLLTDASPLRG' A
#
# COMPACT_ATOMS: atom_id res chain seq x y z
N MET A 1 6.21 15.81 3.70
CA MET A 1 5.88 14.53 3.05
C MET A 1 6.85 14.40 1.88
N ASP A 2 7.57 13.29 1.77
CA ASP A 2 8.39 13.02 0.58
C ASP A 2 7.44 12.55 -0.53
N ASP A 3 7.22 13.40 -1.54
CA ASP A 3 6.26 13.12 -2.62
C ASP A 3 6.58 11.81 -3.36
N THR A 4 7.83 11.34 -3.29
CA THR A 4 8.29 10.09 -3.91
C THR A 4 7.77 8.86 -3.16
N GLU A 5 7.83 8.88 -1.83
CA GLU A 5 7.34 7.77 -1.00
C GLU A 5 5.82 7.64 -1.10
N HIS A 6 5.11 8.77 -1.15
CA HIS A 6 3.66 8.78 -1.34
C HIS A 6 3.27 8.19 -2.70
N LEU A 7 3.93 8.64 -3.79
CA LEU A 7 3.70 8.09 -5.13
C LEU A 7 3.99 6.58 -5.19
N TYR A 8 5.06 6.12 -4.54
CA TYR A 8 5.42 4.71 -4.51
C TYR A 8 4.33 3.87 -3.84
N VAL A 9 3.88 4.26 -2.64
CA VAL A 9 2.84 3.55 -1.90
C VAL A 9 1.52 3.51 -2.68
N VAL A 10 1.12 4.62 -3.31
CA VAL A 10 -0.11 4.69 -4.11
C VAL A 10 -0.02 3.78 -5.34
N ARG A 11 1.10 3.82 -6.07
CA ARG A 11 1.30 3.00 -7.28
C ARG A 11 1.31 1.51 -6.97
N SER A 12 2.07 1.10 -5.95
CA SER A 12 2.13 -0.30 -5.52
C SER A 12 0.72 -0.81 -5.22
N ARG A 13 -0.04 -0.08 -4.39
CA ARG A 13 -1.42 -0.46 -4.04
C ARG A 13 -2.40 -0.49 -5.21
N GLN A 14 -2.35 0.49 -6.12
CA GLN A 14 -3.17 0.47 -7.34
C GLN A 14 -2.83 -0.72 -8.24
N GLY A 15 -1.56 -1.10 -8.33
CA GLY A 15 -1.11 -2.31 -9.02
C GLY A 15 -1.77 -3.56 -8.43
N PHE A 16 -1.80 -3.70 -7.11
CA PHE A 16 -2.44 -4.85 -6.46
C PHE A 16 -3.97 -4.85 -6.61
N LEU A 17 -4.63 -3.70 -6.46
CA LEU A 17 -6.09 -3.62 -6.64
C LEU A 17 -6.52 -3.89 -8.08
N SER A 18 -5.72 -3.53 -9.07
CA SER A 18 -5.97 -3.83 -10.48
C SER A 18 -5.59 -5.26 -10.88
N GLY A 19 -4.96 -6.03 -9.98
CA GLY A 19 -4.44 -7.37 -10.29
C GLY A 19 -3.19 -7.36 -11.18
N ALA A 20 -2.60 -6.18 -11.40
CA ALA A 20 -1.38 -6.00 -12.20
C ALA A 20 -0.09 -6.18 -11.38
N GLY A 21 -0.18 -6.18 -10.04
CA GLY A 21 0.95 -6.40 -9.13
C GLY A 21 1.27 -7.88 -8.94
N SER A 22 2.56 -8.23 -9.00
CA SER A 22 3.06 -9.58 -8.77
C SER A 22 3.39 -9.82 -7.28
N ALA A 23 3.58 -11.08 -6.89
CA ALA A 23 4.06 -11.42 -5.54
C ALA A 23 5.43 -10.79 -5.22
N HIS A 24 6.28 -10.59 -6.24
CA HIS A 24 7.57 -9.93 -6.10
C HIS A 24 7.40 -8.44 -5.77
N ASP A 25 6.51 -7.74 -6.47
CA ASP A 25 6.22 -6.32 -6.19
C ASP A 25 5.68 -6.13 -4.77
N TRP A 26 4.94 -7.12 -4.25
CA TRP A 26 4.37 -7.09 -2.91
C TRP A 26 5.43 -7.28 -1.84
N ASP A 27 6.36 -8.20 -2.07
CA ASP A 27 7.50 -8.42 -1.19
C ASP A 27 8.38 -7.18 -1.12
N ASP A 28 8.69 -6.56 -2.27
CA ASP A 28 9.44 -5.30 -2.36
C ASP A 28 8.73 -4.18 -1.60
N PHE A 29 7.42 -4.01 -1.81
CA PHE A 29 6.65 -2.99 -1.11
C PHE A 29 6.62 -3.23 0.40
N THR A 30 6.41 -4.46 0.84
CA THR A 30 6.30 -4.77 2.27
C THR A 30 7.66 -4.76 2.99
N HIS A 31 8.78 -4.92 2.28
CA HIS A 31 10.14 -4.85 2.86
C HIS A 31 10.86 -3.53 2.65
N CYS A 32 10.29 -2.59 1.88
CA CYS A 32 10.90 -1.28 1.71
C CYS A 32 10.97 -0.46 3.02
N SER A 33 11.96 0.42 3.11
CA SER A 33 12.10 1.36 4.22
C SER A 33 11.48 2.70 3.82
N LEU A 34 10.40 3.09 4.50
CA LEU A 34 9.72 4.38 4.29
C LEU A 34 10.06 5.32 5.44
N LYS A 35 10.46 6.55 5.12
CA LYS A 35 10.81 7.60 6.09
C LYS A 35 9.57 8.25 6.67
N ASP A 36 8.52 8.42 5.88
CA ASP A 36 7.25 8.94 6.38
C ASP A 36 6.61 7.94 7.36
N PRO A 37 6.37 8.32 8.63
CA PRO A 37 5.87 7.41 9.65
C PRO A 37 4.44 6.93 9.37
N VAL A 38 3.61 7.72 8.69
CA VAL A 38 2.26 7.32 8.27
C VAL A 38 2.38 6.26 7.17
N LEU A 39 3.21 6.51 6.15
CA LEU A 39 3.42 5.55 5.07
C LEU A 39 4.08 4.25 5.56
N ASN A 40 5.01 4.34 6.52
CA ASN A 40 5.62 3.16 7.12
C ASN A 40 4.60 2.35 7.94
N ARG A 41 3.70 3.00 8.67
CA ARG A 41 2.59 2.31 9.36
C ARG A 41 1.67 1.61 8.36
N LEU A 42 1.35 2.26 7.25
CA LEU A 42 0.55 1.71 6.16
C LEU A 42 1.20 0.49 5.50
N ARG A 43 2.52 0.51 5.33
CA ARG A 43 3.32 -0.64 4.89
C ARG A 43 3.27 -1.78 5.92
N GLN A 44 3.44 -1.47 7.22
CA GLN A 44 3.32 -2.47 8.28
C GLN A 44 1.95 -3.13 8.32
N GLN A 45 0.88 -2.36 8.10
CA GLN A 45 -0.47 -2.90 8.00
C GLN A 45 -0.63 -3.81 6.78
N ALA A 46 -0.01 -3.45 5.64
CA ALA A 46 -0.01 -4.29 4.45
C ALA A 46 0.67 -5.65 4.67
N LEU A 47 1.66 -5.80 5.56
CA LEU A 47 2.25 -7.11 5.87
C LEU A 47 1.24 -8.19 6.30
N TYR A 48 0.07 -7.80 6.82
CA TYR A 48 -0.98 -8.74 7.23
C TYR A 48 -1.90 -9.19 6.09
N VAL A 49 -1.70 -8.65 4.88
CA VAL A 49 -2.44 -9.08 3.69
C VAL A 49 -1.63 -10.15 2.98
N GLU A 50 -2.19 -11.35 2.94
CA GLU A 50 -1.61 -12.49 2.23
C GLU A 50 -1.99 -12.45 0.74
N LEU A 51 -1.10 -12.96 -0.10
CA LEU A 51 -1.37 -13.18 -1.52
C LEU A 51 -1.72 -14.65 -1.77
N PRO A 52 -2.63 -14.96 -2.73
CA PRO A 52 -3.34 -14.02 -3.60
C PRO A 52 -4.36 -13.17 -2.83
N LEU A 53 -4.54 -11.92 -3.29
CA LEU A 53 -5.39 -10.94 -2.62
C LEU A 53 -6.85 -11.42 -2.58
N ASP A 54 -7.34 -11.78 -1.40
CA ASP A 54 -8.74 -12.13 -1.18
C ASP A 54 -9.62 -10.87 -1.05
N ASP A 55 -10.94 -11.05 -1.01
CA ASP A 55 -11.89 -9.93 -0.89
C ASP A 55 -11.67 -9.12 0.40
N LYS A 56 -11.18 -9.76 1.46
CA LYS A 56 -10.89 -9.11 2.73
C LYS A 56 -9.65 -8.22 2.64
N GLY A 57 -8.57 -8.73 2.06
CA GLY A 57 -7.33 -8.04 1.78
C GLY A 57 -7.53 -6.87 0.82
N ARG A 58 -8.37 -7.05 -0.20
CA ARG A 58 -8.78 -5.97 -1.12
C ARG A 58 -9.48 -4.83 -0.38
N ARG A 59 -10.52 -5.13 0.41
CA ARG A 59 -11.24 -4.10 1.19
C ARG A 59 -10.34 -3.40 2.20
N PHE A 60 -9.41 -4.13 2.80
CA PHE A 60 -8.44 -3.57 3.72
C PHE A 60 -7.47 -2.61 3.00
N LEU A 61 -6.96 -2.99 1.83
CA LEU A 61 -6.13 -2.10 1.01
C LEU A 61 -6.89 -0.84 0.56
N GLU A 62 -8.17 -0.98 0.19
CA GLU A 62 -9.04 0.14 -0.16
C GLU A 62 -9.28 1.09 1.03
N SER A 63 -9.52 0.57 2.24
CA SER A 63 -9.69 1.41 3.43
C SER A 63 -8.41 2.20 3.74
N LEU A 64 -7.24 1.58 3.55
CA LEU A 64 -5.96 2.24 3.76
C LEU A 64 -5.67 3.36 2.74
N LEU A 65 -6.29 3.38 1.56
CA LEU A 65 -6.17 4.49 0.59
C LEU A 65 -6.97 5.72 1.03
N THR A 66 -8.08 5.49 1.74
CA THR A 66 -8.88 6.55 2.33
C THR A 66 -8.10 7.27 3.43
N ASP A 67 -7.37 6.51 4.26
CA ASP A 67 -6.53 7.07 5.33
C ASP A 67 -5.23 7.72 4.81
N ALA A 68 -4.68 7.24 3.69
CA ALA A 68 -3.43 7.75 3.09
C ALA A 68 -3.62 8.97 2.18
N SER A 69 -4.86 9.23 1.75
CA SER A 69 -5.20 10.44 1.02
C SER A 69 -5.25 11.58 2.05
N PRO A 70 -4.33 12.55 2.02
CA PRO A 70 -4.60 13.77 2.75
C PRO A 70 -5.88 14.31 2.14
N LEU A 71 -6.89 14.54 2.97
CA LEU A 71 -8.07 15.32 2.61
C LEU A 71 -7.61 16.48 1.73
N ARG A 72 -7.84 16.39 0.41
CA ARG A 72 -8.05 17.58 -0.42
C ARG A 72 -9.44 18.05 -0.07
N GLY A 73 -9.54 18.71 1.08
CA GLY A 73 -10.64 19.57 1.49
C GLY A 73 -10.08 20.96 1.70
#